data_AF-A0A6J4S8V5-F1
#
_entry.id   AF-A0A6J4S8V5-F1
#
_cell.length_a   1.000
_cell.length_b   1.000
_cell.length_c   1.000
_cell.angle_alpha   90.00
_cell.angle_beta   90.00
_cell.angle_gamma   90.00
#
_symmetry.space_group_name_H-M   'P 1'
#
loop_
_entity.id
_entity.type
_entity.pdbx_description
1 polymer ?
#
loop_
_entity_poly.entity_id
_entity_poly.type
_entity_poly.pdbx_seq_one_letter_code
_entity_poly.pdbx_strand_id
1 'polypeptide(L)'
;MSGEPQLTEDQIRALEAEMERITVDDVLLQTIVSLLNLAVRKAGLAAPPGEGPAPDIEQLGQAIEGVRALLPVIEARHADKLGPVRDTLSQLQVFYAQQTGAEPGAGAGGAAPGGSGAGAPDPAANPATGDATGPGTAQRSGRLWVPGQ
;
A
#
# COMPACT_ATOMS: atom_id res chain seq x y z
N MET A 1 -39.33 20.35 -30.13
CA MET A 1 -39.34 20.47 -28.66
C MET A 1 -39.55 19.08 -28.10
N SER A 2 -38.47 18.38 -27.77
CA SER A 2 -38.58 17.07 -27.12
C SER A 2 -38.91 17.31 -25.65
N GLY A 3 -40.12 16.97 -25.22
CA GLY A 3 -40.48 16.97 -23.80
C GLY A 3 -39.76 15.80 -23.13
N GLU A 4 -39.01 16.07 -22.07
CA GLU A 4 -38.44 15.02 -21.23
C GLU A 4 -39.55 14.12 -20.70
N PRO A 5 -39.39 12.79 -20.72
CA PRO A 5 -40.40 11.87 -20.21
C PRO A 5 -40.62 12.14 -18.72
N GLN A 6 -41.82 12.61 -18.36
CA GLN A 6 -42.24 12.70 -16.96
C GLN A 6 -42.58 11.31 -16.44
N LEU A 7 -42.01 10.95 -15.28
CA LEU A 7 -42.31 9.70 -14.60
C LEU A 7 -43.80 9.67 -14.18
N THR A 8 -44.44 8.52 -14.31
CA THR A 8 -45.82 8.33 -13.81
C THR A 8 -45.84 8.16 -12.30
N GLU A 9 -47.00 8.36 -11.66
CA GLU A 9 -47.14 8.26 -10.20
C GLU A 9 -46.73 6.87 -9.65
N ASP A 10 -47.07 5.80 -10.37
CA ASP A 10 -46.63 4.44 -10.00
C ASP A 10 -45.12 4.25 -10.16
N GLN A 11 -44.49 4.89 -11.15
CA GLN A 11 -43.02 4.87 -11.30
C GLN A 11 -42.33 5.66 -10.19
N ILE A 12 -42.91 6.78 -9.77
CA ILE A 12 -42.40 7.58 -8.64
C ILE A 12 -42.44 6.75 -7.35
N ARG A 13 -43.58 6.11 -7.06
CA ARG A 13 -43.72 5.25 -5.86
C ARG A 13 -42.75 4.05 -5.89
N ALA A 14 -42.51 3.47 -7.06
CA ALA A 14 -41.54 2.39 -7.22
C ALA A 14 -40.10 2.88 -6.97
N LEU A 15 -39.75 4.06 -7.47
CA LEU A 15 -38.43 4.68 -7.26
C LEU A 15 -38.21 5.03 -5.78
N GLU A 16 -39.21 5.59 -5.09
CA GLU A 16 -39.14 5.87 -3.66
C GLU A 16 -38.87 4.60 -2.83
N ALA A 17 -39.57 3.50 -3.14
CA ALA A 17 -39.36 2.21 -2.48
C ALA A 17 -37.99 1.60 -2.79
N GLU A 18 -37.38 1.91 -3.94
CA GLU A 18 -36.00 1.52 -4.26
C GLU A 18 -35.00 2.37 -3.48
N MET A 19 -35.20 3.69 -3.43
CA MET A 19 -34.37 4.62 -2.66
C MET A 19 -34.33 4.26 -1.17
N GLU A 20 -35.45 3.76 -0.61
CA GLU A 20 -35.51 3.31 0.79
C GLU A 20 -34.66 2.05 1.06
N ARG A 21 -34.40 1.22 0.05
CA ARG A 21 -33.58 0.02 0.18
C ARG A 21 -32.08 0.29 0.04
N ILE A 22 -31.70 1.25 -0.78
CA ILE A 22 -30.29 1.55 -1.06
C ILE A 22 -29.70 2.28 0.15
N THR A 23 -28.64 1.71 0.73
CA THR A 23 -27.93 2.37 1.82
C THR A 23 -26.76 3.20 1.30
N VAL A 24 -26.40 4.24 2.04
CA VAL A 24 -25.20 5.04 1.74
C VAL A 24 -23.94 4.15 1.77
N ASP A 25 -23.88 3.17 2.68
CA ASP A 25 -22.73 2.28 2.81
C ASP A 25 -22.53 1.41 1.56
N ASP A 26 -23.63 0.94 0.95
CA ASP A 26 -23.59 0.18 -0.31
C ASP A 26 -23.04 1.04 -1.47
N VAL A 27 -23.47 2.31 -1.55
CA VAL A 27 -22.97 3.26 -2.57
C VAL A 27 -21.49 3.57 -2.35
N LEU A 28 -21.06 3.75 -1.10
CA LEU A 28 -19.66 3.98 -0.76
C LEU A 28 -18.80 2.76 -1.09
N LEU A 29 -19.26 1.55 -0.78
CA LEU A 29 -18.58 0.31 -1.14
C LEU A 29 -18.46 0.17 -2.67
N GLN A 30 -19.53 0.42 -3.42
CA GLN A 30 -19.51 0.41 -4.88
C GLN A 30 -18.55 1.46 -5.45
N THR A 31 -18.49 2.64 -4.82
CA THR A 31 -17.54 3.71 -5.18
C THR A 31 -16.11 3.27 -4.98
N ILE A 32 -15.79 2.66 -3.83
CA ILE A 32 -14.46 2.11 -3.54
C ILE A 32 -14.06 1.05 -4.59
N VAL A 33 -14.95 0.11 -4.90
CA VAL A 33 -14.69 -0.91 -5.92
C VAL A 33 -14.43 -0.27 -7.29
N SER A 34 -15.21 0.76 -7.64
CA SER A 34 -15.04 1.50 -8.90
C SER A 34 -13.69 2.23 -8.95
N LEU A 35 -13.29 2.88 -7.86
CA LEU A 35 -11.99 3.55 -7.74
C LEU A 35 -10.83 2.55 -7.85
N LEU A 36 -10.93 1.39 -7.21
CA LEU A 36 -9.89 0.34 -7.31
C LEU A 36 -9.76 -0.21 -8.73
N ASN A 37 -10.88 -0.51 -9.39
CA ASN A 37 -10.87 -0.97 -10.78
C ASN A 37 -10.27 0.07 -11.73
N LEU A 38 -10.56 1.36 -11.49
CA LEU A 38 -9.96 2.45 -12.24
C LEU A 38 -8.46 2.58 -11.93
N ALA A 39 -8.06 2.46 -10.66
CA ALA A 39 -6.66 2.53 -10.22
C ALA A 39 -5.80 1.44 -10.88
N VAL A 40 -6.28 0.20 -10.98
CA VAL A 40 -5.58 -0.90 -11.68
C VAL A 40 -5.33 -0.55 -13.15
N ARG A 41 -6.31 0.06 -13.83
CA ARG A 41 -6.15 0.52 -15.21
C ARG A 41 -5.16 1.68 -15.31
N LYS A 42 -5.21 2.63 -14.38
CA LYS A 42 -4.30 3.78 -14.31
C LYS A 42 -2.87 3.38 -13.97
N ALA A 43 -2.70 2.29 -13.22
CA ALA A 43 -1.40 1.68 -12.95
C ALA A 43 -0.82 0.92 -14.17
N GLY A 44 -1.56 0.77 -15.27
CA GLY A 44 -1.14 -0.05 -16.41
C GLY A 44 -1.13 -1.55 -16.12
N LEU A 45 -1.76 -1.99 -15.02
CA LEU A 45 -1.78 -3.39 -14.57
C LEU A 45 -2.95 -4.21 -15.15
N ALA A 46 -3.84 -3.56 -15.92
CA ALA A 46 -5.00 -4.19 -16.52
C ALA A 46 -4.71 -4.90 -17.87
N ALA A 47 -3.46 -4.83 -18.35
CA ALA A 47 -3.03 -5.42 -19.60
C ALA A 47 -1.60 -6.00 -19.43
N PRO A 48 -1.14 -6.88 -20.35
CA PRO A 48 0.19 -7.48 -20.25
C PRO A 48 1.31 -6.44 -20.18
N PRO A 49 2.46 -6.75 -19.54
CA PRO A 49 3.60 -5.84 -19.48
C PRO A 49 4.05 -5.38 -20.88
N GLY A 50 4.12 -4.06 -21.09
CA GLY A 50 4.47 -3.47 -22.39
C GLY A 50 3.30 -3.35 -23.38
N GLU A 51 2.14 -3.88 -23.05
CA GLU A 51 0.90 -3.73 -23.82
C GLU A 51 -0.08 -2.86 -23.02
N GLY A 52 -0.12 -1.55 -23.30
CA GLY A 52 -1.04 -0.64 -22.64
C GLY A 52 -0.51 0.80 -22.59
N PRO A 53 -1.37 1.75 -22.19
CA PRO A 53 -0.91 3.10 -21.94
C PRO A 53 0.09 3.12 -20.76
N ALA A 54 1.00 4.09 -20.77
CA ALA A 54 1.89 4.33 -19.66
C ALA A 54 1.09 4.60 -18.37
N PRO A 55 1.60 4.18 -17.19
CA PRO A 55 0.93 4.44 -15.92
C PRO A 55 0.72 5.92 -15.66
N ASP A 56 -0.50 6.28 -15.25
CA ASP A 56 -0.88 7.62 -14.80
C ASP A 56 -0.76 7.66 -13.27
N ILE A 57 0.42 8.06 -12.80
CA ILE A 57 0.80 8.01 -11.39
C ILE A 57 0.03 9.05 -10.56
N GLU A 58 -0.28 10.21 -11.13
CA GLU A 58 -1.08 11.23 -10.44
C GLU A 58 -2.48 10.69 -10.13
N GLN A 59 -3.18 10.15 -11.14
CA GLN A 59 -4.52 9.59 -10.95
C GLN A 59 -4.52 8.33 -10.08
N LEU A 60 -3.47 7.51 -10.15
CA LEU A 60 -3.29 6.38 -9.24
C LEU A 60 -3.20 6.84 -7.78
N GLY A 61 -2.40 7.88 -7.51
CA GLY A 61 -2.28 8.47 -6.17
C GLY A 61 -3.61 9.00 -5.65
N GLN A 62 -4.36 9.72 -6.49
CA GLN A 62 -5.70 10.21 -6.16
C GLN A 62 -6.67 9.07 -5.80
N ALA A 63 -6.66 7.98 -6.57
CA ALA A 63 -7.52 6.83 -6.30
C ALA A 63 -7.13 6.12 -5.01
N ILE A 64 -5.83 5.94 -4.73
CA ILE A 64 -5.34 5.36 -3.47
C ILE A 64 -5.81 6.20 -2.29
N GLU A 65 -5.63 7.52 -2.35
CA GLU A 65 -6.03 8.40 -1.24
C GLU A 65 -7.54 8.41 -1.04
N GLY A 66 -8.32 8.47 -2.13
CA GLY A 66 -9.78 8.39 -2.07
C GLY A 66 -10.26 7.11 -1.40
N VAL A 67 -9.69 5.94 -1.76
CA VAL A 67 -10.05 4.67 -1.13
C VAL A 67 -9.64 4.64 0.35
N ARG A 68 -8.45 5.13 0.70
CA ARG A 68 -7.98 5.20 2.11
C ARG A 68 -8.89 6.06 2.98
N ALA A 69 -9.40 7.16 2.44
CA ALA A 69 -10.30 8.07 3.16
C ALA A 69 -11.68 7.44 3.38
N LEU A 70 -12.18 6.67 2.41
CA LEU A 70 -13.52 6.06 2.47
C LEU A 70 -13.57 4.77 3.30
N LEU A 71 -12.49 4.00 3.34
CA LEU A 71 -12.45 2.70 4.03
C LEU A 71 -12.91 2.75 5.50
N PRO A 72 -12.43 3.69 6.35
CA PRO A 72 -12.85 3.77 7.75
C PRO A 72 -14.34 4.06 7.93
N VAL A 73 -14.98 4.70 6.94
CA VAL A 73 -16.40 5.08 7.00
C VAL A 73 -17.30 3.84 6.94
N ILE A 74 -16.94 2.85 6.12
CA ILE A 74 -17.75 1.65 5.89
C ILE A 74 -17.29 0.42 6.69
N GLU A 75 -16.10 0.50 7.32
CA GLU A 75 -15.48 -0.64 8.00
C GLU A 75 -16.33 -1.21 9.13
N ALA A 76 -16.99 -0.37 9.93
CA ALA A 76 -17.78 -0.81 11.08
C ALA A 76 -18.93 -1.77 10.71
N ARG A 77 -19.47 -1.67 9.49
CA ARG A 77 -20.61 -2.46 9.01
C ARG A 77 -20.26 -3.49 7.95
N HIS A 78 -19.13 -3.34 7.27
CA HIS A 78 -18.75 -4.18 6.14
C HIS A 78 -17.38 -4.86 6.29
N ALA A 79 -16.80 -4.88 7.49
CA ALA A 79 -15.46 -5.43 7.74
C ALA A 79 -15.20 -6.81 7.10
N ASP A 80 -16.21 -7.69 7.10
CA ASP A 80 -16.17 -9.03 6.51
C ASP A 80 -15.97 -9.03 4.99
N LYS A 81 -16.36 -7.95 4.30
CA LYS A 81 -16.30 -7.80 2.84
C LYS A 81 -15.05 -7.03 2.37
N LEU A 82 -14.28 -6.44 3.29
CA LEU A 82 -13.18 -5.52 2.93
C LEU A 82 -11.84 -6.21 2.70
N GLY A 83 -11.70 -7.52 2.93
CA GLY A 83 -10.44 -8.25 2.72
C GLY A 83 -9.84 -8.01 1.32
N PRO A 84 -10.56 -8.37 0.23
CA PRO A 84 -10.07 -8.16 -1.13
C PRO A 84 -9.79 -6.69 -1.48
N VAL A 85 -10.55 -5.76 -0.89
CA VAL A 85 -10.38 -4.32 -1.09
C VAL A 85 -9.05 -3.86 -0.50
N ARG A 86 -8.72 -4.30 0.73
CA ARG A 86 -7.45 -3.98 1.42
C ARG A 86 -6.26 -4.60 0.72
N ASP A 87 -6.39 -5.83 0.25
CA ASP A 87 -5.33 -6.53 -0.49
C ASP A 87 -5.00 -5.79 -1.78
N THR A 88 -6.03 -5.43 -2.57
CA THR A 88 -5.87 -4.67 -3.81
C THR A 88 -5.25 -3.30 -3.54
N LEU A 89 -5.74 -2.58 -2.53
CA LEU A 89 -5.19 -1.27 -2.14
C LEU A 89 -3.71 -1.38 -1.75
N SER A 90 -3.33 -2.40 -1.00
CA SER A 90 -1.95 -2.63 -0.57
C SER A 90 -1.02 -2.88 -1.76
N GLN A 91 -1.47 -3.69 -2.74
CA GLN A 91 -0.72 -3.93 -3.97
C GLN A 91 -0.51 -2.64 -4.78
N LEU A 92 -1.56 -1.84 -4.92
CA LEU A 92 -1.49 -0.54 -5.61
C LEU A 92 -0.55 0.44 -4.90
N GLN A 93 -0.57 0.48 -3.57
CA GLN A 93 0.34 1.32 -2.77
C GLN A 93 1.81 0.93 -2.96
N VAL A 94 2.11 -0.37 -2.98
CA VAL A 94 3.46 -0.88 -3.24
C VAL A 94 3.92 -0.50 -4.65
N PHE A 95 3.06 -0.67 -5.67
CA PHE A 95 3.36 -0.24 -7.04
C PHE A 95 3.60 1.27 -7.14
N TYR A 96 2.72 2.08 -6.54
CA TYR A 96 2.84 3.53 -6.52
C TYR A 96 4.17 3.97 -5.88
N ALA A 97 4.52 3.41 -4.72
CA ALA A 97 5.76 3.73 -4.02
C ALA A 97 7.02 3.35 -4.83
N GLN A 98 6.99 2.24 -5.55
CA GLN A 98 8.09 1.86 -6.46
C GLN A 98 8.24 2.88 -7.59
N GLN A 99 7.12 3.34 -8.17
CA GLN A 99 7.18 4.26 -9.29
C GLN A 99 7.58 5.69 -8.89
N THR A 100 7.17 6.14 -7.70
CA THR A 100 7.58 7.45 -7.14
C THR A 100 8.95 7.42 -6.46
N GLY A 101 9.39 6.24 -6.00
CA GLY A 101 10.72 6.02 -5.41
C GLY A 101 11.82 5.73 -6.44
N ALA A 102 11.46 5.46 -7.69
CA ALA A 102 12.37 5.19 -8.80
C ALA A 102 12.76 6.44 -9.61
N GLU A 103 12.89 7.59 -8.96
CA GLU A 103 13.60 8.74 -9.55
C GLU A 103 15.11 8.42 -9.62
N PRO A 104 15.75 8.40 -10.80
CA PRO A 104 17.19 8.29 -10.90
C PRO A 104 17.82 9.68 -10.74
N GLY A 105 18.23 10.02 -9.51
CA GLY A 105 19.26 11.04 -9.29
C GLY A 105 19.06 11.98 -8.10
N ALA A 106 19.57 11.59 -6.93
CA ALA A 106 20.50 12.38 -6.12
C ALA A 106 20.74 11.65 -4.79
N GLY A 107 21.91 11.02 -4.66
CA GLY A 107 22.42 10.67 -3.35
C GLY A 107 22.61 11.93 -2.52
N ALA A 108 21.92 12.03 -1.39
CA ALA A 108 22.35 12.79 -0.23
C ALA A 108 21.51 12.40 0.98
N GLY A 109 22.17 11.86 2.01
CA GLY A 109 21.68 11.98 3.37
C GLY A 109 20.80 10.86 3.89
N GLY A 110 21.38 9.67 4.05
CA GLY A 110 21.03 8.85 5.20
C GLY A 110 21.36 9.65 6.47
N ALA A 111 20.35 10.29 7.05
CA ALA A 111 20.42 10.91 8.37
C ALA A 111 19.73 9.96 9.36
N ALA A 112 20.48 8.98 9.86
CA ALA A 112 20.18 8.42 11.16
C ALA A 112 20.48 9.50 12.22
N PRO A 113 19.56 9.81 13.15
CA PRO A 113 19.91 10.64 14.30
C PRO A 113 20.82 9.80 15.21
N GLY A 114 22.05 10.30 15.38
CA GLY A 114 23.07 9.73 16.22
C GLY A 114 22.68 9.68 17.70
N GLY A 115 23.26 8.69 18.37
CA GLY A 115 23.21 8.55 19.81
C GLY A 115 23.84 9.72 20.55
N SER A 116 23.34 9.97 21.76
CA SER A 116 23.95 10.83 22.76
C SER A 116 23.55 10.36 24.15
N GLY A 117 24.52 10.35 25.07
CA GLY A 117 24.35 10.18 26.52
C GLY A 117 24.92 8.84 27.05
N ALA A 118 26.22 8.73 27.35
CA ALA A 118 26.94 9.26 28.53
C ALA A 118 27.07 8.20 29.64
N GLY A 119 28.33 7.86 29.96
CA GLY A 119 28.69 7.04 31.12
C GLY A 119 30.09 6.45 31.04
N ALA A 120 31.11 7.26 31.30
CA ALA A 120 32.39 6.80 31.86
C ALA A 120 32.33 7.01 33.39
N PRO A 121 32.97 6.16 34.22
CA PRO A 121 34.42 6.27 34.52
C PRO A 121 35.07 4.87 34.61
N ASP A 122 36.36 4.57 34.82
CA ASP A 122 37.64 5.22 35.16
C ASP A 122 38.76 4.19 34.78
N PRO A 123 40.04 4.55 34.56
CA PRO A 123 41.10 3.62 34.16
C PRO A 123 42.07 3.31 35.32
N ALA A 124 42.15 2.07 35.80
CA ALA A 124 43.35 1.51 36.46
C ALA A 124 43.20 0.02 36.82
N ALA A 125 43.99 -0.85 36.16
CA ALA A 125 44.79 -1.94 36.74
C ALA A 125 45.18 -2.96 35.66
N ASN A 126 46.49 -3.21 35.54
CA ASN A 126 47.12 -4.27 34.72
C ASN A 126 47.86 -5.22 35.71
N PRO A 127 48.42 -6.37 35.33
CA PRO A 127 48.06 -7.40 34.33
C PRO A 127 47.80 -8.77 35.01
N ALA A 128 47.16 -9.71 34.29
CA ALA A 128 47.37 -11.13 34.54
C ALA A 128 47.73 -11.82 33.21
N THR A 129 48.94 -12.33 33.21
CA THR A 129 49.68 -13.05 32.17
C THR A 129 48.91 -14.25 31.63
N GLY A 130 48.91 -14.41 30.30
CA GLY A 130 48.34 -15.57 29.63
C GLY A 130 48.70 -15.60 28.14
N ASP A 131 49.94 -15.96 27.84
CA ASP A 131 50.41 -16.32 26.51
C ASP A 131 49.63 -17.52 25.93
N ALA A 132 49.15 -17.39 24.70
CA ALA A 132 49.16 -18.46 23.68
C ALA A 132 48.62 -17.96 22.31
N THR A 133 49.54 -17.51 21.47
CA THR A 133 49.71 -17.95 20.06
C THR A 133 48.51 -17.97 19.09
N GLY A 134 48.50 -17.00 18.16
CA GLY A 134 48.54 -17.31 16.72
C GLY A 134 47.28 -17.02 15.87
N PRO A 135 47.43 -16.40 14.67
CA PRO A 135 46.33 -15.84 13.85
C PRO A 135 45.86 -16.80 12.75
N GLY A 136 44.68 -16.57 12.17
CA GLY A 136 44.28 -17.31 10.96
C GLY A 136 42.93 -16.92 10.37
N THR A 137 42.94 -15.94 9.47
CA THR A 137 41.91 -15.76 8.44
C THR A 137 41.88 -16.97 7.50
N ALA A 138 40.74 -17.65 7.36
CA ALA A 138 40.44 -18.45 6.17
C ALA A 138 38.93 -18.75 6.04
N GLN A 139 38.36 -18.21 4.97
CA GLN A 139 37.15 -18.63 4.26
C GLN A 139 36.66 -20.05 4.55
N ARG A 140 35.34 -20.21 4.73
CA ARG A 140 34.57 -21.26 4.04
C ARG A 140 33.20 -20.76 3.61
N SER A 141 33.14 -20.48 2.32
CA SER A 141 31.95 -20.35 1.48
C SER A 141 31.09 -21.63 1.54
N GLY A 142 29.79 -21.47 1.33
CA GLY A 142 28.92 -22.52 0.82
C GLY A 142 28.19 -23.38 1.85
N ARG A 143 27.05 -22.89 2.37
CA ARG A 143 25.91 -23.75 2.67
C ARG A 143 24.64 -23.15 2.07
N LEU A 144 24.31 -23.68 0.90
CA LEU A 144 23.01 -23.65 0.25
C LEU A 144 21.95 -24.11 1.27
N TRP A 145 20.94 -23.29 1.51
CA TRP A 145 19.78 -23.65 2.34
C TRP A 145 18.67 -24.18 1.43
N VAL A 146 18.08 -25.33 1.80
CA VAL A 146 16.95 -25.95 1.09
C VAL A 146 15.84 -26.22 2.11
N PRO A 147 14.62 -25.67 1.94
CA PRO A 147 13.50 -25.97 2.83
C PRO A 147 12.68 -27.20 2.37
N GLY A 148 12.32 -28.01 3.38
CA GLY A 148 10.99 -28.60 3.58
C GLY A 148 10.50 -29.67 2.60
N GLN A 149 10.54 -30.92 3.07
CA GLN A 149 9.66 -32.01 2.61
C GLN A 149 8.25 -31.83 3.20
#